data_AF-A0A481XSL0-F1
#
_entry.id   AF-A0A481XSL0-F1
#
_cell.length_a   1.000
_cell.length_b   1.000
_cell.length_c   1.000
_cell.angle_alpha   90.00
_cell.angle_beta   90.00
_cell.angle_gamma   90.00
#
_symmetry.space_group_name_H-M   'P 1'
#
loop_
_entity.id
_entity.type
_entity.pdbx_description
1 polymer ?
#
loop_
_entity_poly.entity_id
_entity_poly.type
_entity_poly.pdbx_seq_one_letter_code
_entity_poly.pdbx_strand_id
1 'polypeptide(L)'
;MIFSLRSKNEGGFGELKVQTQQEIFKSVAKLRIFDLIDLEFNPSQVSLNVSLMKKVAAKSQIILSKHYIHEISENIVEKQVEKMISHKNSYSILKLCLNENHSDELMLKLKKITKNAKIKLILIKLGAKGALSRVQNNFLTPVCDYYLSKQAVIPGQLEKQKIVSLRRELGLNLSLNCQNTIYLFGSDISLSYSPLIHETAYNLLGRRDLIFKRQQVKTVEDILPFLASNSFLGACITMPFKKTIIPYVDELVGEAAQSMQIVNTVLKFQNRIIGFNTDVMGIVQPLHKKIQKQKIQASKNEHKAEESEKYALILGAGATSGTAVYSVTNYFGMHVLVWNRSEENLKNFVNQWKQHLHNQNITIEGFVNFSQISKFLQSGNIKHLSVIISTVPGNSDLQIDEDLLKLFKPIMFDVSYFPKQTCMHKIAKFHYTGVEEQEQLIVQGFDMLLYQAFEQIKIFTGQLPQKGPIIKLLRNSYFNNLYTI
;
A
#
# COMPACT_ATOMS: atom_id res chain seq x y z
N MET A 1 -6.07 15.45 7.30
CA MET A 1 -5.40 16.23 8.37
C MET A 1 -6.42 17.08 9.13
N ILE A 2 -6.22 17.25 10.44
CA ILE A 2 -7.11 18.04 11.31
C ILE A 2 -6.30 19.21 11.89
N PHE A 3 -6.79 20.44 11.74
CA PHE A 3 -6.25 21.61 12.45
C PHE A 3 -7.02 21.86 13.75
N SER A 4 -6.32 22.06 14.86
CA SER A 4 -6.92 22.43 16.16
C SER A 4 -6.06 23.49 16.84
N LEU A 5 -6.69 24.56 17.30
CA LEU A 5 -6.07 25.60 18.14
C LEU A 5 -6.84 25.66 19.46
N ARG A 6 -6.27 25.03 20.50
CA ARG A 6 -6.95 24.81 21.78
C ARG A 6 -6.66 25.95 22.76
N SER A 7 -7.69 26.53 23.37
CA SER A 7 -7.56 27.55 24.41
C SER A 7 -7.15 26.96 25.76
N LYS A 8 -6.54 27.78 26.63
CA LYS A 8 -6.18 27.41 28.01
C LYS A 8 -7.38 26.87 28.82
N ASN A 9 -8.56 27.48 28.64
CA ASN A 9 -9.80 27.05 29.30
C ASN A 9 -10.33 25.69 28.82
N GLU A 10 -9.82 25.19 27.69
CA GLU A 10 -10.10 23.85 27.15
C GLU A 10 -8.87 22.93 27.10
N GLY A 11 -7.79 23.29 27.81
CA GLY A 11 -6.63 22.43 28.07
C GLY A 11 -5.48 22.61 27.09
N GLY A 12 -5.46 23.72 26.35
CA GLY A 12 -4.36 24.10 25.46
C GLY A 12 -3.28 24.96 26.12
N PHE A 13 -2.25 25.30 25.33
CA PHE A 13 -1.06 26.03 25.77
C PHE A 13 -1.07 27.45 25.21
N GLY A 14 -1.83 28.37 25.83
CA GLY A 14 -1.75 29.80 25.52
C GLY A 14 -3.05 30.58 25.72
N GLU A 15 -2.90 31.88 26.01
CA GLU A 15 -3.98 32.86 26.00
C GLU A 15 -3.88 33.69 24.72
N LEU A 16 -4.80 33.47 23.79
CA LEU A 16 -4.93 34.27 22.56
C LEU A 16 -6.18 35.14 22.68
N LYS A 17 -6.07 36.40 22.23
CA LYS A 17 -7.24 37.26 22.08
C LYS A 17 -8.20 36.62 21.08
N VAL A 18 -9.50 36.67 21.38
CA VAL A 18 -10.56 36.06 20.56
C VAL A 18 -10.50 36.52 19.10
N GLN A 19 -10.21 37.80 18.85
CA GLN A 19 -10.08 38.35 17.50
C GLN A 19 -8.93 37.68 16.72
N THR A 20 -7.76 37.55 17.33
CA THR A 20 -6.60 36.87 16.74
C THR A 20 -6.91 35.40 16.44
N GLN A 21 -7.57 34.71 17.36
CA GLN A 21 -7.99 33.32 17.16
C GLN A 21 -8.90 33.18 15.91
N GLN A 22 -9.86 34.10 15.74
CA GLN A 22 -10.74 34.09 14.56
C GLN A 22 -10.00 34.35 13.25
N GLU A 23 -9.02 35.25 13.25
CA GLU A 23 -8.21 35.55 12.07
C GLU A 23 -7.37 34.33 11.67
N ILE A 24 -6.76 33.64 12.63
CA ILE A 24 -6.04 32.39 12.38
C ILE A 24 -6.97 31.37 11.72
N PHE A 25 -8.16 31.10 12.27
CA PHE A 25 -9.08 30.14 11.67
C PHE A 25 -9.54 30.54 10.26
N LYS A 26 -9.79 31.83 10.00
CA LYS A 26 -10.12 32.32 8.66
C LYS A 26 -8.97 32.12 7.68
N SER A 27 -7.73 32.37 8.11
CA SER A 27 -6.54 32.18 7.29
C SER A 27 -6.26 30.71 7.01
N VAL A 28 -6.36 29.84 8.02
CA VAL A 28 -6.23 28.39 7.86
C VAL A 28 -7.27 27.83 6.89
N ALA A 29 -8.53 28.27 7.01
CA ALA A 29 -9.58 27.87 6.08
C ALA A 29 -9.33 28.35 4.64
N LYS A 30 -8.66 29.51 4.45
CA LYS A 30 -8.28 30.00 3.11
C LYS A 30 -7.23 29.11 2.44
N LEU A 31 -6.30 28.55 3.20
CA LEU A 31 -5.20 27.73 2.66
C LEU A 31 -5.67 26.38 2.11
N ARG A 32 -6.82 25.86 2.55
CA ARG A 32 -7.39 24.55 2.12
C ARG A 32 -6.43 23.35 2.29
N ILE A 33 -5.52 23.44 3.26
CA ILE A 33 -4.55 22.38 3.57
C ILE A 33 -5.19 21.29 4.44
N PHE A 34 -6.15 21.65 5.30
CA PHE A 34 -6.74 20.74 6.27
C PHE A 34 -8.15 20.30 5.85
N ASP A 35 -8.40 18.99 5.90
CA ASP A 35 -9.72 18.39 5.63
C ASP A 35 -10.76 18.81 6.68
N LEU A 36 -10.31 18.92 7.93
CA LEU A 36 -11.12 19.21 9.11
C LEU A 36 -10.50 20.32 9.96
N ILE A 37 -11.34 21.22 10.45
CA ILE A 37 -10.96 22.30 11.38
C ILE A 37 -11.77 22.15 12.68
N ASP A 38 -11.08 22.03 13.80
CA ASP A 38 -11.65 21.90 15.14
C ASP A 38 -11.87 23.30 15.77
N LEU A 39 -13.14 23.69 15.91
CA LEU A 39 -13.58 24.96 16.49
C LEU A 39 -14.21 24.72 17.86
N GLU A 40 -13.77 25.50 18.84
CA GLU A 40 -14.33 25.49 20.19
C GLU A 40 -15.70 26.15 20.26
N PHE A 41 -16.61 25.53 21.01
CA PHE A 41 -17.88 26.12 21.35
C PHE A 41 -17.76 26.91 22.66
N ASN A 42 -17.90 28.22 22.56
CA ASN A 42 -18.07 29.10 23.72
C ASN A 42 -19.57 29.37 23.99
N PRO A 43 -20.16 28.85 25.09
CA PRO A 43 -21.57 29.06 25.42
C PRO A 43 -21.97 30.53 25.61
N SER A 44 -21.02 31.38 26.03
CA SER A 44 -21.23 32.81 26.26
C SER A 44 -21.15 33.64 24.97
N GLN A 45 -20.68 33.07 23.86
CA GLN A 45 -20.43 33.76 22.60
C GLN A 45 -21.00 33.02 21.38
N VAL A 46 -22.25 32.55 21.48
CA VAL A 46 -22.84 31.68 20.45
C VAL A 46 -22.99 32.36 19.08
N SER A 47 -23.38 33.63 19.04
CA SER A 47 -23.46 34.41 17.78
C SER A 47 -22.10 34.46 17.08
N LEU A 48 -21.03 34.60 17.87
CA LEU A 48 -19.66 34.64 17.39
C LEU A 48 -19.22 33.28 16.84
N ASN A 49 -19.53 32.19 17.54
CA ASN A 49 -19.26 30.82 17.08
C ASN A 49 -19.93 30.57 15.72
N VAL A 50 -21.21 30.92 15.58
CA VAL A 50 -21.98 30.72 14.34
C VAL A 50 -21.40 31.54 13.19
N SER A 51 -21.03 32.80 13.43
CA SER A 51 -20.40 33.64 12.41
C SER A 51 -19.06 33.06 11.92
N LEU A 52 -18.23 32.55 12.82
CA LEU A 52 -16.96 31.91 12.46
C LEU A 52 -17.20 30.60 11.70
N MET A 53 -18.12 29.75 12.19
CA MET A 53 -18.46 28.48 11.54
C MET A 53 -18.91 28.71 10.09
N LYS A 54 -19.81 29.66 9.83
CA LYS A 54 -20.25 29.98 8.46
C LYS A 54 -19.09 30.37 7.54
N LYS A 55 -18.13 31.16 8.04
CA LYS A 55 -16.96 31.60 7.26
C LYS A 55 -15.99 30.46 6.96
N VAL A 56 -15.85 29.51 7.88
CA VAL A 56 -14.95 28.35 7.73
C VAL A 56 -15.60 27.24 6.89
N ALA A 57 -16.90 26.97 7.10
CA ALA A 57 -17.66 25.90 6.45
C ALA A 57 -17.72 26.06 4.92
N ALA A 58 -17.59 27.29 4.42
CA ALA A 58 -17.48 27.58 2.99
C ALA A 58 -16.22 26.97 2.33
N LYS A 59 -15.24 26.50 3.13
CA LYS A 59 -13.92 26.06 2.63
C LYS A 59 -13.41 24.74 3.21
N SER A 60 -13.85 24.36 4.41
CA SER A 60 -13.41 23.14 5.10
C SER A 60 -14.53 22.56 5.96
N GLN A 61 -14.48 21.25 6.24
CA GLN A 61 -15.40 20.62 7.18
C GLN A 61 -15.04 21.00 8.62
N ILE A 62 -16.06 21.09 9.49
CA ILE A 62 -15.90 21.59 10.86
C ILE A 62 -16.16 20.48 11.88
N ILE A 63 -15.27 20.37 12.85
CA ILE A 63 -15.52 19.70 14.12
C ILE A 63 -15.88 20.80 15.13
N LEU A 64 -17.11 20.81 15.64
CA LEU A 64 -17.49 21.69 16.74
C LEU A 64 -17.21 20.97 18.05
N SER A 65 -16.29 21.49 18.86
CA SER A 65 -15.81 20.83 20.07
C SER A 65 -16.14 21.56 21.36
N LYS A 66 -16.30 20.80 22.44
CA LYS A 66 -16.36 21.32 23.81
C LYS A 66 -15.61 20.42 24.77
N HIS A 67 -14.68 20.98 25.54
CA HIS A 67 -13.98 20.29 26.61
C HIS A 67 -14.46 20.81 27.97
N TYR A 68 -14.95 19.91 28.80
CA TYR A 68 -15.32 20.17 30.19
C TYR A 68 -14.16 19.69 31.06
N ILE A 69 -13.15 20.53 31.26
CA ILE A 69 -11.98 20.18 32.08
C ILE A 69 -12.39 19.99 33.54
N HIS A 70 -13.27 20.85 34.03
CA HIS A 70 -13.86 20.75 35.36
C HIS A 70 -15.24 20.12 35.29
N GLU A 71 -15.61 19.42 36.36
CA GLU A 71 -16.96 18.92 36.54
C GLU A 71 -17.93 20.09 36.70
N ILE A 72 -19.01 20.07 35.94
CA ILE A 72 -20.11 21.02 36.07
C ILE A 72 -21.42 20.23 36.12
N SER A 73 -22.51 20.87 36.52
CA SER A 73 -23.82 20.21 36.55
C SER A 73 -24.17 19.60 35.19
N GLU A 74 -24.57 18.32 35.19
CA GLU A 74 -24.92 17.58 33.97
C GLU A 74 -26.07 18.26 33.19
N ASN A 75 -27.02 18.85 33.90
CA ASN A 75 -28.10 19.66 33.30
C ASN A 75 -27.57 20.84 32.49
N ILE A 76 -26.44 21.44 32.91
CA ILE A 76 -25.79 22.53 32.17
C ILE A 76 -25.09 21.97 30.93
N VAL A 77 -24.40 20.82 31.04
CA VAL A 77 -23.78 20.12 29.92
C VAL A 77 -24.82 19.82 28.83
N GLU A 78 -25.96 19.25 29.23
CA GLU A 78 -27.06 18.92 28.32
C GLU A 78 -27.58 20.16 27.58
N LYS A 79 -27.91 21.24 28.31
CA LYS A 79 -28.36 22.50 27.71
C LYS A 79 -27.35 23.08 26.72
N GLN A 80 -26.05 23.00 27.03
CA GLN A 80 -25.01 23.44 26.11
C GLN A 80 -24.96 22.56 24.86
N VAL A 81 -25.07 21.23 25.00
CA VAL A 81 -25.08 20.30 23.87
C VAL A 81 -26.33 20.49 23.00
N GLU A 82 -27.51 20.68 23.59
CA GLU A 82 -28.74 21.00 22.85
C GLU A 82 -28.58 22.28 22.01
N LYS A 83 -27.93 23.31 22.58
CA LYS A 83 -27.59 24.54 21.86
C LYS A 83 -26.62 24.28 20.72
N MET A 84 -25.59 23.46 20.90
CA MET A 84 -24.71 23.02 19.81
C MET A 84 -25.50 22.29 18.71
N ILE A 85 -26.39 21.35 19.08
CA ILE A 85 -27.22 20.57 18.16
C ILE A 85 -28.18 21.45 17.35
N SER A 86 -28.71 22.54 17.94
CA SER A 86 -29.53 23.52 17.22
C SER A 86 -28.79 24.17 16.03
N HIS A 87 -27.47 24.05 15.98
CA HIS A 87 -26.62 24.57 14.91
C HIS A 87 -25.97 23.47 14.07
N LYS A 88 -26.53 22.25 14.10
CA LYS A 88 -25.99 21.07 13.38
C LYS A 88 -25.73 21.26 11.89
N ASN A 89 -26.40 22.20 11.24
CA ASN A 89 -26.18 22.51 9.83
C ASN A 89 -24.92 23.36 9.58
N SER A 90 -24.26 23.84 10.64
CA SER A 90 -23.06 24.69 10.56
C SER A 90 -21.76 23.93 10.77
N TYR A 91 -21.81 22.62 11.05
CA TYR A 91 -20.63 21.78 11.27
C TYR A 91 -20.88 20.34 10.82
N SER A 92 -19.82 19.55 10.68
CA SER A 92 -19.90 18.17 10.17
C SER A 92 -19.82 17.12 11.28
N ILE A 93 -19.12 17.43 12.37
CA ILE A 93 -18.85 16.52 13.48
C ILE A 93 -19.00 17.28 14.80
N LEU A 94 -19.65 16.65 15.80
CA LEU A 94 -19.69 17.14 17.17
C LEU A 94 -18.66 16.40 18.02
N LYS A 95 -17.82 17.11 18.77
CA LYS A 95 -16.80 16.53 19.65
C LYS A 95 -17.00 16.99 21.09
N LEU A 96 -17.31 16.05 21.98
CA LEU A 96 -17.56 16.32 23.39
C LEU A 96 -16.54 15.57 24.24
N CYS A 97 -15.79 16.32 25.05
CA CYS A 97 -14.80 15.80 25.97
C CYS A 97 -15.26 16.13 27.40
N LEU A 98 -15.92 15.19 28.05
CA LEU A 98 -16.47 15.36 29.39
C LEU A 98 -15.37 15.23 30.46
N ASN A 99 -15.53 15.89 31.61
CA ASN A 99 -14.74 15.60 32.81
C ASN A 99 -14.91 14.11 33.21
N GLU A 100 -13.89 13.56 33.86
CA GLU A 100 -13.82 12.14 34.25
C GLU A 100 -14.88 11.72 35.29
N ASN A 101 -15.43 12.67 36.05
CA ASN A 101 -16.45 12.43 37.08
C ASN A 101 -17.90 12.49 36.55
N HIS A 102 -18.14 13.05 35.36
CA HIS A 102 -19.49 13.02 34.78
C HIS A 102 -19.96 11.57 34.62
N SER A 103 -21.26 11.33 34.80
CA SER A 103 -21.87 10.01 34.83
C SER A 103 -21.83 9.30 33.47
N ASP A 104 -21.95 7.98 33.48
CA ASP A 104 -22.18 7.20 32.25
C ASP A 104 -23.62 7.39 31.72
N GLU A 105 -24.56 7.74 32.60
CA GLU A 105 -25.94 8.08 32.22
C GLU A 105 -25.98 9.31 31.31
N LEU A 106 -25.25 10.37 31.67
CA LEU A 106 -25.08 11.55 30.81
C LEU A 106 -24.54 11.17 29.44
N MET A 107 -23.49 10.33 29.40
CA MET A 107 -22.92 9.87 28.12
C MET A 107 -23.95 9.14 27.25
N LEU A 108 -24.77 8.26 27.83
CA LEU A 108 -25.82 7.53 27.12
C LEU A 108 -26.90 8.49 26.60
N LYS A 109 -27.30 9.47 27.40
CA LYS A 109 -28.27 10.49 27.02
C LYS A 109 -27.77 11.35 25.88
N LEU A 110 -26.53 11.84 25.95
CA LEU A 110 -25.89 12.61 24.87
C LEU A 110 -25.80 11.78 23.58
N LYS A 111 -25.37 10.52 23.64
CA LYS A 111 -25.37 9.61 22.48
C LYS A 111 -26.76 9.47 21.85
N LYS A 112 -27.80 9.32 22.67
CA LYS A 112 -29.19 9.18 22.20
C LYS A 112 -29.67 10.45 21.49
N ILE A 113 -29.46 11.61 22.08
CA ILE A 113 -29.89 12.90 21.51
C ILE A 113 -29.15 13.17 20.19
N THR A 114 -27.84 12.94 20.13
CA THR A 114 -27.06 13.16 18.89
C THR A 114 -27.41 12.14 17.79
N LYS A 115 -27.70 10.90 18.16
CA LYS A 115 -28.15 9.85 17.23
C LYS A 115 -29.49 10.24 16.60
N ASN A 116 -30.45 10.69 17.41
CA ASN A 116 -31.75 11.18 16.92
C ASN A 116 -31.57 12.40 16.00
N ALA A 117 -30.62 13.27 16.30
CA ALA A 117 -30.30 14.43 15.46
C ALA A 117 -29.51 14.08 14.17
N LYS A 118 -29.10 12.81 14.01
CA LYS A 118 -28.25 12.28 12.91
C LYS A 118 -26.87 12.96 12.81
N ILE A 119 -26.24 13.23 13.96
CA ILE A 119 -24.94 13.92 14.04
C ILE A 119 -23.82 12.90 14.26
N LYS A 120 -22.71 13.03 13.52
CA LYS A 120 -21.48 12.28 13.80
C LYS A 120 -20.86 12.78 15.09
N LEU A 121 -20.61 11.88 16.04
CA LEU A 121 -20.19 12.20 17.40
C LEU A 121 -18.82 11.60 17.72
N ILE A 122 -17.95 12.43 18.28
CA ILE A 122 -16.80 12.02 19.07
C ILE A 122 -17.16 12.32 20.53
N LEU A 123 -17.31 11.29 21.37
CA LEU A 123 -17.66 11.47 22.77
C LEU A 123 -16.72 10.67 23.67
N ILE A 124 -15.97 11.39 24.49
CA ILE A 124 -14.98 10.82 25.40
C ILE A 124 -15.06 11.50 26.78
N LYS A 125 -14.56 10.82 27.80
CA LYS A 125 -14.20 11.37 29.09
C LYS A 125 -12.70 11.61 29.15
N LEU A 126 -12.33 12.73 29.77
CA LEU A 126 -10.95 13.08 30.09
C LEU A 126 -10.45 12.23 31.27
N GLY A 127 -9.17 12.38 31.62
CA GLY A 127 -8.59 11.71 32.78
C GLY A 127 -8.39 10.20 32.62
N ALA A 128 -7.77 9.58 33.63
CA ALA A 128 -7.46 8.16 33.62
C ALA A 128 -8.74 7.31 33.72
N LYS A 129 -9.73 7.75 34.52
CA LYS A 129 -11.03 7.07 34.63
C LYS A 129 -11.80 7.07 33.31
N GLY A 130 -11.54 8.06 32.45
CA GLY A 130 -12.15 8.17 31.12
C GLY A 130 -11.60 7.21 30.06
N ALA A 131 -10.56 6.42 30.36
CA ALA A 131 -9.90 5.56 29.37
C ALA A 131 -10.85 4.65 28.58
N LEU A 132 -11.83 4.02 29.26
CA LEU A 132 -12.80 3.12 28.64
C LEU A 132 -13.68 3.84 27.60
N SER A 133 -14.03 5.11 27.84
CA SER A 133 -14.84 5.89 26.88
C SER A 133 -14.13 6.06 25.54
N ARG A 134 -12.78 6.14 25.53
CA ARG A 134 -11.97 6.20 24.30
C ARG A 134 -12.01 4.88 23.54
N VAL A 135 -11.98 3.77 24.28
CA VAL A 135 -12.16 2.43 23.70
C VAL A 135 -13.55 2.30 23.11
N GLN A 136 -14.60 2.79 23.77
CA GLN A 136 -15.98 2.70 23.27
C GLN A 136 -16.30 3.66 22.12
N ASN A 137 -15.65 4.83 22.05
CA ASN A 137 -15.86 5.80 20.98
C ASN A 137 -15.32 5.27 19.65
N ASN A 138 -16.17 4.80 18.74
CA ASN A 138 -15.76 4.12 17.50
C ASN A 138 -15.49 5.06 16.30
N PHE A 139 -15.63 6.38 16.47
CA PHE A 139 -15.48 7.37 15.40
C PHE A 139 -14.43 8.43 15.74
N LEU A 140 -13.38 8.56 14.92
CA LEU A 140 -12.30 9.57 15.05
C LEU A 140 -11.77 9.76 16.48
N THR A 141 -11.53 8.67 17.18
CA THR A 141 -11.00 8.69 18.56
C THR A 141 -9.64 9.39 18.59
N PRO A 142 -9.45 10.41 19.44
CA PRO A 142 -8.13 10.98 19.67
C PRO A 142 -7.21 9.95 20.37
N VAL A 143 -6.07 9.64 19.76
CA VAL A 143 -5.10 8.63 20.23
C VAL A 143 -3.70 9.23 20.30
N CYS A 144 -2.81 8.67 21.11
CA CYS A 144 -1.37 8.89 20.95
C CYS A 144 -0.78 7.82 20.02
N ASP A 145 0.28 8.19 19.31
CA ASP A 145 1.07 7.30 18.47
C ASP A 145 2.54 7.46 18.88
N TYR A 146 3.14 6.36 19.34
CA TYR A 146 4.50 6.36 19.89
C TYR A 146 5.54 6.94 18.92
N TYR A 147 5.35 6.74 17.61
CA TYR A 147 6.29 7.21 16.59
C TYR A 147 6.18 8.70 16.31
N LEU A 148 5.03 9.32 16.61
CA LEU A 148 4.78 10.75 16.38
C LEU A 148 4.97 11.59 17.64
N SER A 149 4.61 11.06 18.82
CA SER A 149 4.80 11.71 20.10
C SER A 149 5.00 10.68 21.19
N LYS A 150 6.15 10.74 21.87
CA LYS A 150 6.46 9.85 23.02
C LYS A 150 5.57 10.11 24.24
N GLN A 151 4.87 11.25 24.29
CA GLN A 151 4.04 11.64 25.42
C GLN A 151 2.59 11.87 25.00
N ALA A 152 1.67 11.44 25.84
CA ALA A 152 0.25 11.78 25.73
C ALA A 152 0.08 13.30 25.85
N VAL A 153 -0.72 13.89 24.96
CA VAL A 153 -1.01 15.34 24.98
C VAL A 153 -2.02 15.67 26.10
N ILE A 154 -2.80 14.67 26.54
CA ILE A 154 -3.87 14.82 27.52
C ILE A 154 -3.83 13.63 28.51
N PRO A 155 -4.00 13.86 29.83
CA PRO A 155 -4.12 12.78 30.82
C PRO A 155 -5.17 11.72 30.41
N GLY A 156 -4.77 10.45 30.48
CA GLY A 156 -5.61 9.30 30.13
C GLY A 156 -5.81 9.06 28.62
N GLN A 157 -5.05 9.73 27.75
CA GLN A 157 -5.00 9.39 26.33
C GLN A 157 -4.30 8.04 26.13
N LEU A 158 -4.95 7.15 25.38
CA LEU A 158 -4.44 5.82 25.10
C LEU A 158 -3.73 5.76 23.74
N GLU A 159 -2.78 4.84 23.64
CA GLU A 159 -2.12 4.53 22.39
C GLU A 159 -3.11 3.89 21.40
N LYS A 160 -2.95 4.21 20.12
CA LYS A 160 -3.73 3.63 19.02
C LYS A 160 -3.79 2.10 19.10
N GLN A 161 -2.65 1.44 19.29
CA GLN A 161 -2.58 -0.02 19.33
C GLN A 161 -3.36 -0.60 20.52
N LYS A 162 -3.27 0.05 21.69
CA LYS A 162 -3.99 -0.38 22.89
C LYS A 162 -5.51 -0.28 22.73
N ILE A 163 -5.99 0.82 22.15
CA ILE A 163 -7.43 0.98 21.86
C ILE A 163 -7.91 -0.12 20.90
N VAL A 164 -7.16 -0.39 19.83
CA VAL A 164 -7.51 -1.43 18.86
C VAL A 164 -7.59 -2.82 19.51
N SER A 165 -6.63 -3.16 20.38
CA SER A 165 -6.65 -4.43 21.13
C SER A 165 -7.89 -4.54 22.01
N LEU A 166 -8.15 -3.53 22.84
CA LEU A 166 -9.26 -3.56 23.79
C LEU A 166 -10.63 -3.60 23.09
N ARG A 167 -10.79 -2.90 21.96
CA ARG A 167 -12.04 -3.00 21.17
C ARG A 167 -12.29 -4.40 20.64
N ARG A 168 -11.22 -5.14 20.30
CA ARG A 168 -11.31 -6.53 19.85
C ARG A 168 -11.70 -7.43 21.01
N GLU A 169 -11.02 -7.32 22.14
CA GLU A 169 -11.31 -8.10 23.36
C GLU A 169 -12.75 -7.90 23.86
N LEU A 170 -13.25 -6.66 23.76
CA LEU A 170 -14.62 -6.30 24.17
C LEU A 170 -15.67 -6.51 23.07
N GLY A 171 -15.28 -6.99 21.88
CA GLY A 171 -16.20 -7.19 20.75
C GLY A 171 -16.88 -5.92 20.22
N LEU A 172 -16.33 -4.73 20.50
CA LEU A 172 -16.95 -3.42 20.16
C LEU A 172 -16.81 -3.03 18.68
N ASN A 173 -16.02 -3.77 17.92
CA ASN A 173 -15.85 -3.59 16.48
C ASN A 173 -16.37 -4.82 15.74
N LEU A 174 -17.66 -4.83 15.38
CA LEU A 174 -18.25 -5.91 14.57
C LEU A 174 -17.49 -6.10 13.23
N SER A 175 -16.91 -5.05 12.65
CA SER A 175 -16.05 -5.13 11.46
C SER A 175 -14.64 -5.70 11.70
N LEU A 176 -14.19 -5.81 12.96
CA LEU A 176 -12.94 -6.47 13.35
C LEU A 176 -13.17 -7.86 13.98
N ASN A 177 -14.43 -8.21 14.29
CA ASN A 177 -14.82 -9.54 14.77
C ASN A 177 -15.03 -10.54 13.63
N CYS A 178 -15.15 -10.08 12.39
CA CYS A 178 -15.06 -10.95 11.22
C CYS A 178 -13.58 -11.21 10.93
N GLN A 179 -13.15 -12.47 11.01
CA GLN A 179 -11.85 -12.86 10.47
C GLN A 179 -11.85 -12.58 8.98
N ASN A 180 -11.13 -11.53 8.60
CA ASN A 180 -10.96 -11.11 7.22
C ASN A 180 -9.94 -12.05 6.59
N THR A 181 -10.39 -12.86 5.64
CA THR A 181 -9.57 -13.86 4.98
C THR A 181 -9.02 -13.29 3.68
N ILE A 182 -7.71 -13.43 3.53
CA ILE A 182 -6.96 -13.13 2.32
C ILE A 182 -6.50 -14.46 1.75
N TYR A 183 -6.70 -14.66 0.46
CA TYR A 183 -6.36 -15.91 -0.20
C TYR A 183 -5.13 -15.76 -1.11
N LEU A 184 -4.40 -16.84 -1.32
CA LEU A 184 -3.54 -17.02 -2.48
C LEU A 184 -4.23 -18.03 -3.40
N PHE A 185 -4.62 -17.57 -4.60
CA PHE A 185 -5.19 -18.41 -5.64
C PHE A 185 -4.19 -18.68 -6.77
N GLY A 186 -4.11 -19.93 -7.19
CA GLY A 186 -3.24 -20.39 -8.27
C GLY A 186 -3.38 -21.90 -8.48
N SER A 187 -2.85 -22.39 -9.59
CA SER A 187 -2.91 -23.83 -9.91
C SER A 187 -1.79 -24.64 -9.25
N ASP A 188 -0.65 -24.02 -8.91
CA ASP A 188 0.46 -24.65 -8.18
C ASP A 188 1.07 -23.63 -7.21
N ILE A 189 0.66 -23.73 -5.94
CA ILE A 189 0.99 -22.74 -4.89
C ILE A 189 1.46 -23.38 -3.58
N SER A 190 1.63 -24.69 -3.57
CA SER A 190 2.01 -25.48 -2.39
C SER A 190 3.31 -24.96 -1.76
N LEU A 191 4.30 -24.66 -2.61
CA LEU A 191 5.62 -24.15 -2.23
C LEU A 191 5.70 -22.61 -2.18
N SER A 192 4.57 -21.89 -2.27
CA SER A 192 4.60 -20.43 -2.20
C SER A 192 4.98 -19.95 -0.80
N TYR A 193 5.92 -19.01 -0.72
CA TYR A 193 6.28 -18.35 0.54
C TYR A 193 5.35 -17.19 0.94
N SER A 194 4.35 -16.86 0.11
CA SER A 194 3.44 -15.74 0.40
C SER A 194 2.79 -15.85 1.79
N PRO A 195 2.30 -17.02 2.25
CA PRO A 195 1.74 -17.12 3.60
C PRO A 195 2.72 -16.75 4.70
N LEU A 196 3.97 -17.21 4.62
CA LEU A 196 5.01 -16.84 5.59
C LEU A 196 5.23 -15.32 5.62
N ILE A 197 5.30 -14.68 4.46
CA ILE A 197 5.50 -13.23 4.34
C ILE A 197 4.32 -12.47 4.94
N HIS A 198 3.10 -12.81 4.52
CA HIS A 198 1.89 -12.11 4.92
C HIS A 198 1.55 -12.32 6.40
N GLU A 199 1.61 -13.55 6.91
CA GLU A 199 1.35 -13.85 8.33
C GLU A 199 2.37 -13.16 9.23
N THR A 200 3.65 -13.17 8.86
CA THR A 200 4.69 -12.44 9.59
C THR A 200 4.39 -10.94 9.61
N ALA A 201 4.03 -10.37 8.46
CA ALA A 201 3.68 -8.96 8.38
C ALA A 201 2.45 -8.63 9.24
N TYR A 202 1.40 -9.45 9.20
CA TYR A 202 0.19 -9.23 9.98
C TYR A 202 0.47 -9.31 11.49
N ASN A 203 1.32 -10.25 11.91
CA ASN A 203 1.76 -10.35 13.31
C ASN A 203 2.53 -9.09 13.75
N LEU A 204 3.50 -8.63 12.95
CA LEU A 204 4.27 -7.41 13.24
C LEU A 204 3.40 -6.14 13.24
N LEU A 205 2.33 -6.11 12.45
CA LEU A 205 1.37 -5.00 12.38
C LEU A 205 0.24 -5.14 13.43
N GLY A 206 0.20 -6.19 14.24
CA GLY A 206 -0.89 -6.45 15.20
C GLY A 206 -2.24 -6.79 14.56
N ARG A 207 -2.25 -7.16 13.26
CA ARG A 207 -3.42 -7.50 12.44
C ARG A 207 -3.86 -8.95 12.62
N ARG A 208 -4.16 -9.34 13.87
CA ARG A 208 -4.70 -10.67 14.22
C ARG A 208 -6.11 -10.94 13.67
N ASP A 209 -6.76 -9.92 13.13
CA ASP A 209 -8.03 -10.00 12.41
C ASP A 209 -7.88 -10.51 10.96
N LEU A 210 -6.65 -10.59 10.45
CA LEU A 210 -6.36 -11.08 9.11
C LEU A 210 -5.88 -12.53 9.14
N ILE A 211 -6.46 -13.35 8.26
CA ILE A 211 -6.02 -14.72 8.02
C ILE A 211 -5.53 -14.81 6.58
N PHE A 212 -4.37 -15.41 6.36
CA PHE A 212 -3.89 -15.74 5.03
C PHE A 212 -4.09 -17.23 4.75
N LYS A 213 -4.69 -17.59 3.61
CA LYS A 213 -4.92 -19.00 3.22
C LYS A 213 -4.42 -19.27 1.81
N ARG A 214 -3.82 -20.44 1.60
CA ARG A 214 -3.62 -20.97 0.24
C ARG A 214 -4.91 -21.66 -0.21
N GLN A 215 -5.34 -21.41 -1.44
CA GLN A 215 -6.45 -22.12 -2.04
C GLN A 215 -6.09 -22.44 -3.49
N GLN A 216 -5.72 -23.69 -3.74
CA GLN A 216 -5.45 -24.16 -5.10
C GLN A 216 -6.79 -24.32 -5.83
N VAL A 217 -6.83 -23.81 -7.05
CA VAL A 217 -8.04 -23.81 -7.90
C VAL A 217 -7.66 -24.23 -9.31
N LYS A 218 -8.59 -24.85 -10.04
CA LYS A 218 -8.34 -25.38 -11.39
C LYS A 218 -8.67 -24.34 -12.45
N THR A 219 -9.80 -23.66 -12.28
CA THR A 219 -10.23 -22.57 -13.16
C THR A 219 -10.39 -21.27 -12.38
N VAL A 220 -10.61 -20.16 -13.09
CA VAL A 220 -10.84 -18.88 -12.42
C VAL A 220 -12.23 -18.82 -11.80
N GLU A 221 -13.20 -19.54 -12.34
CA GLU A 221 -14.58 -19.65 -11.85
C GLU A 221 -14.64 -20.25 -10.44
N ASP A 222 -13.70 -21.13 -10.10
CA ASP A 222 -13.56 -21.69 -8.75
C ASP A 222 -13.29 -20.63 -7.66
N ILE A 223 -12.87 -19.41 -8.06
CA ILE A 223 -12.58 -18.29 -7.15
C ILE A 223 -13.87 -17.54 -6.76
N LEU A 224 -14.92 -17.58 -7.60
CA LEU A 224 -16.12 -16.75 -7.45
C LEU A 224 -16.87 -16.94 -6.12
N PRO A 225 -17.02 -18.17 -5.58
CA PRO A 225 -17.66 -18.36 -4.28
C PRO A 225 -16.94 -17.62 -3.15
N PHE A 226 -15.61 -17.48 -3.25
CA PHE A 226 -14.81 -16.74 -2.27
C PHE A 226 -15.02 -15.24 -2.40
N LEU A 227 -15.05 -14.69 -3.62
CA LEU A 227 -15.31 -13.25 -3.84
C LEU A 227 -16.66 -12.82 -3.28
N ALA A 228 -17.67 -13.70 -3.36
CA ALA A 228 -19.00 -13.48 -2.80
C ALA A 228 -19.03 -13.48 -1.26
N SER A 229 -18.09 -14.14 -0.59
CA SER A 229 -18.07 -14.27 0.88
C SER A 229 -17.95 -12.93 1.60
N ASN A 230 -18.63 -12.80 2.74
CA ASN A 230 -18.51 -11.64 3.64
C ASN A 230 -17.17 -11.63 4.40
N SER A 231 -16.52 -12.79 4.57
CA SER A 231 -15.20 -12.88 5.19
C SER A 231 -14.06 -12.60 4.22
N PHE A 232 -14.33 -12.53 2.92
CA PHE A 232 -13.30 -12.28 1.92
C PHE A 232 -12.88 -10.82 1.94
N LEU A 233 -11.62 -10.57 2.26
CA LEU A 233 -11.03 -9.22 2.19
C LEU A 233 -10.30 -9.01 0.87
N GLY A 234 -9.65 -10.04 0.33
CA GLY A 234 -8.85 -9.91 -0.87
C GLY A 234 -8.11 -11.19 -1.22
N ALA A 235 -7.35 -11.15 -2.31
CA ALA A 235 -6.50 -12.26 -2.69
C ALA A 235 -5.27 -11.84 -3.48
N CYS A 236 -4.20 -12.60 -3.30
CA CYS A 236 -3.07 -12.67 -4.22
C CYS A 236 -3.45 -13.67 -5.32
N ILE A 237 -3.35 -13.25 -6.58
CA ILE A 237 -3.65 -14.06 -7.77
C ILE A 237 -2.34 -14.40 -8.46
N THR A 238 -2.06 -15.69 -8.62
CA THR A 238 -0.89 -16.15 -9.38
C THR A 238 -1.29 -16.94 -10.63
N MET A 239 -0.30 -17.47 -11.33
CA MET A 239 -0.48 -18.26 -12.55
C MET A 239 -1.53 -19.37 -12.35
N PRO A 240 -2.39 -19.62 -13.35
CA PRO A 240 -2.52 -18.92 -14.63
C PRO A 240 -3.50 -17.73 -14.62
N PHE A 241 -4.06 -17.35 -13.46
CA PHE A 241 -5.30 -16.58 -13.40
C PHE A 241 -5.16 -15.06 -13.51
N LYS A 242 -3.93 -14.52 -13.62
CA LYS A 242 -3.69 -13.06 -13.57
C LYS A 242 -4.39 -12.27 -14.67
N LYS A 243 -4.66 -12.88 -15.82
CA LYS A 243 -5.45 -12.28 -16.91
C LYS A 243 -6.93 -12.68 -16.85
N THR A 244 -7.22 -13.93 -16.48
CA THR A 244 -8.58 -14.47 -16.51
C THR A 244 -9.46 -13.99 -15.35
N ILE A 245 -8.87 -13.40 -14.29
CA ILE A 245 -9.63 -12.82 -13.18
C ILE A 245 -10.29 -11.47 -13.55
N ILE A 246 -9.77 -10.79 -14.56
CA ILE A 246 -10.19 -9.43 -14.97
C ILE A 246 -11.70 -9.29 -15.16
N PRO A 247 -12.43 -10.21 -15.83
CA PRO A 247 -13.88 -10.09 -16.02
C PRO A 247 -14.68 -10.06 -14.70
N TYR A 248 -14.06 -10.46 -13.59
CA TYR A 248 -14.68 -10.52 -12.25
C TYR A 248 -14.18 -9.40 -11.33
N VAL A 249 -13.47 -8.41 -11.88
CA VAL A 249 -12.97 -7.23 -11.17
C VAL A 249 -13.80 -6.01 -11.58
N ASP A 250 -14.38 -5.33 -10.59
CA ASP A 250 -15.24 -4.14 -10.80
C ASP A 250 -14.44 -2.87 -11.12
N GLU A 251 -13.17 -2.81 -10.70
CA GLU A 251 -12.32 -1.63 -10.87
C GLU A 251 -10.84 -2.01 -10.95
N LEU A 252 -10.12 -1.48 -11.94
CA LEU A 252 -8.68 -1.65 -12.07
C LEU A 252 -7.97 -0.37 -11.62
N VAL A 253 -7.02 -0.51 -10.69
CA VAL A 253 -6.25 0.62 -10.16
C VAL A 253 -4.78 0.50 -10.57
N GLY A 254 -4.28 1.61 -11.11
CA GLY A 254 -2.92 1.74 -11.62
C GLY A 254 -2.83 1.43 -13.11
N GLU A 255 -2.02 2.21 -13.81
CA GLU A 255 -1.85 2.12 -15.26
C GLU A 255 -1.46 0.70 -15.69
N ALA A 256 -0.63 0.01 -14.91
CA ALA A 256 -0.25 -1.36 -15.22
C ALA A 256 -1.41 -2.37 -15.20
N ALA A 257 -2.36 -2.24 -14.27
CA ALA A 257 -3.53 -3.11 -14.25
C ALA A 257 -4.48 -2.76 -15.41
N GLN A 258 -4.65 -1.46 -15.68
CA GLN A 258 -5.56 -0.93 -16.69
C GLN A 258 -5.10 -1.19 -18.13
N SER A 259 -3.82 -0.96 -18.43
CA SER A 259 -3.31 -1.06 -19.80
C SER A 259 -3.00 -2.49 -20.22
N MET A 260 -2.41 -3.28 -19.32
CA MET A 260 -2.02 -4.67 -19.64
C MET A 260 -3.12 -5.69 -19.36
N GLN A 261 -4.17 -5.31 -18.62
CA GLN A 261 -5.22 -6.24 -18.17
C GLN A 261 -4.61 -7.42 -17.39
N ILE A 262 -3.73 -7.09 -16.44
CA ILE A 262 -3.05 -8.06 -15.58
C ILE A 262 -3.30 -7.67 -14.13
N VAL A 263 -3.87 -8.58 -13.35
CA VAL A 263 -4.14 -8.41 -11.93
C VAL A 263 -3.53 -9.58 -11.15
N ASN A 264 -2.64 -9.25 -10.22
CA ASN A 264 -2.06 -10.23 -9.28
C ASN A 264 -2.58 -10.02 -7.85
N THR A 265 -3.43 -9.02 -7.62
CA THR A 265 -3.92 -8.62 -6.30
C THR A 265 -5.34 -8.08 -6.41
N VAL A 266 -6.27 -8.61 -5.62
CA VAL A 266 -7.65 -8.10 -5.54
C VAL A 266 -8.02 -7.74 -4.11
N LEU A 267 -8.74 -6.63 -3.93
CA LEU A 267 -9.26 -6.17 -2.64
C LEU A 267 -10.78 -6.01 -2.74
N LYS A 268 -11.52 -6.58 -1.79
CA LYS A 268 -12.96 -6.33 -1.66
C LYS A 268 -13.17 -5.09 -0.79
N PHE A 269 -13.75 -4.05 -1.39
CA PHE A 269 -14.07 -2.80 -0.71
C PHE A 269 -15.49 -2.37 -1.06
N GLN A 270 -16.34 -2.14 -0.05
CA GLN A 270 -17.75 -1.78 -0.25
C GLN A 270 -18.50 -2.71 -1.22
N ASN A 271 -18.24 -4.02 -1.10
CA ASN A 271 -18.77 -5.08 -1.96
C ASN A 271 -18.37 -5.00 -3.45
N ARG A 272 -17.35 -4.20 -3.77
CA ARG A 272 -16.70 -4.17 -5.09
C ARG A 272 -15.33 -4.82 -5.02
N ILE A 273 -14.94 -5.52 -6.08
CA ILE A 273 -13.63 -6.13 -6.26
C ILE A 273 -12.74 -5.16 -7.02
N ILE A 274 -11.68 -4.69 -6.36
CA ILE A 274 -10.70 -3.77 -6.93
C ILE A 274 -9.43 -4.57 -7.25
N GLY A 275 -8.96 -4.53 -8.50
CA GLY A 275 -7.78 -5.23 -8.98
C GLY A 275 -6.56 -4.33 -9.12
N PHE A 276 -5.40 -4.88 -8.77
CA PHE A 276 -4.10 -4.22 -8.80
C PHE A 276 -3.04 -5.15 -9.40
N ASN A 277 -1.94 -4.54 -9.88
CA ASN A 277 -0.75 -5.25 -10.32
C ASN A 277 0.47 -4.82 -9.48
N THR A 278 0.76 -5.58 -8.42
CA THR A 278 1.91 -5.33 -7.54
C THR A 278 3.21 -5.95 -8.05
N ASP A 279 3.17 -6.79 -9.10
CA ASP A 279 4.38 -7.36 -9.71
C ASP A 279 5.28 -6.24 -10.27
N VAL A 280 4.70 -5.11 -10.69
CA VAL A 280 5.46 -3.92 -11.12
C VAL A 280 6.43 -3.49 -10.03
N MET A 281 5.94 -3.36 -8.78
CA MET A 281 6.80 -3.01 -7.65
C MET A 281 7.78 -4.13 -7.32
N GLY A 282 7.36 -5.39 -7.54
CA GLY A 282 8.22 -6.57 -7.49
C GLY A 282 9.44 -6.46 -8.43
N ILE A 283 9.27 -5.93 -9.64
CA ILE A 283 10.35 -5.81 -10.64
C ILE A 283 11.13 -4.52 -10.46
N VAL A 284 10.44 -3.38 -10.38
CA VAL A 284 11.06 -2.06 -10.36
C VAL A 284 11.98 -1.89 -9.15
N GLN A 285 11.56 -2.31 -7.96
CA GLN A 285 12.32 -2.03 -6.73
C GLN A 285 13.68 -2.76 -6.66
N PRO A 286 13.76 -4.09 -6.87
CA PRO A 286 15.04 -4.79 -6.94
C PRO A 286 15.92 -4.28 -8.08
N LEU A 287 15.36 -4.09 -9.27
CA LEU A 287 16.12 -3.67 -10.45
C LEU A 287 16.72 -2.27 -10.28
N HIS A 288 15.91 -1.32 -9.79
CA HIS A 288 16.36 0.03 -9.51
C HIS A 288 17.54 0.05 -8.52
N LYS A 289 17.52 -0.79 -7.47
CA LYS A 289 18.63 -0.89 -6.53
C LYS A 289 19.94 -1.34 -7.19
N LYS A 290 19.88 -2.27 -8.15
CA LYS A 290 21.07 -2.73 -8.88
C LYS A 290 21.60 -1.65 -9.82
N ILE A 291 20.71 -1.05 -10.62
CA ILE A 291 21.06 0.04 -11.56
C ILE A 291 21.69 1.22 -10.81
N GLN A 292 21.15 1.63 -9.66
CA GLN A 292 21.74 2.70 -8.86
C GLN A 292 23.15 2.36 -8.37
N LYS A 293 23.39 1.12 -7.92
CA LYS A 293 24.73 0.68 -7.50
C LYS A 293 25.73 0.72 -8.66
N GLN A 294 25.33 0.27 -9.85
CA GLN A 294 26.18 0.36 -11.05
C GLN A 294 26.54 1.81 -11.40
N LYS A 295 25.56 2.73 -11.36
CA LYS A 295 25.79 4.16 -11.64
C LYS A 295 26.80 4.79 -10.67
N ILE A 296 26.70 4.48 -9.38
CA ILE A 296 27.62 5.00 -8.34
C ILE A 296 29.07 4.52 -8.57
N GLN A 297 29.23 3.30 -9.08
CA GLN A 297 30.55 2.74 -9.39
C GLN A 297 31.11 3.31 -10.70
N ALA A 298 30.27 3.47 -11.73
CA ALA A 298 30.66 4.07 -13.00
C ALA A 298 31.05 5.55 -12.85
N SER A 299 30.38 6.31 -11.98
CA SER A 299 30.71 7.74 -11.73
C SER A 299 32.07 7.97 -11.07
N LYS A 300 32.75 6.91 -10.58
CA LYS A 300 34.13 6.99 -10.10
C LYS A 300 35.17 6.90 -11.22
N ASN A 301 34.77 6.46 -12.41
CA ASN A 301 35.61 6.39 -13.59
C ASN A 301 35.16 7.50 -14.56
N GLU A 302 35.88 8.62 -14.57
CA GLU A 302 35.55 9.84 -15.32
C GLU A 302 35.72 9.68 -16.84
N HIS A 303 34.92 8.86 -17.51
CA HIS A 303 34.86 8.86 -18.98
C HIS A 303 33.43 9.17 -19.45
N LYS A 304 33.30 10.20 -20.29
CA LYS A 304 32.06 10.59 -20.98
C LYS A 304 31.53 9.39 -21.76
N ALA A 305 30.53 8.70 -21.20
CA ALA A 305 29.83 7.64 -21.92
C ALA A 305 29.00 8.30 -23.04
N GLU A 306 29.25 7.86 -24.28
CA GLU A 306 28.37 8.17 -25.42
C GLU A 306 26.93 7.74 -25.08
N GLU A 307 25.94 8.52 -25.53
CA GLU A 307 24.52 8.23 -25.31
C GLU A 307 24.11 6.98 -26.10
N SER A 308 24.28 5.82 -25.48
CA SER A 308 23.83 4.54 -26.02
C SER A 308 22.34 4.31 -25.73
N GLU A 309 21.61 3.80 -26.72
CA GLU A 309 20.24 3.33 -26.53
C GLU A 309 20.25 2.10 -25.60
N LYS A 310 19.45 2.15 -24.54
CA LYS A 310 19.42 1.07 -23.53
C LYS A 310 18.34 0.07 -23.85
N TYR A 311 18.71 -1.21 -23.89
CA TYR A 311 17.81 -2.32 -24.17
C TYR A 311 17.63 -3.21 -22.95
N ALA A 312 16.42 -3.73 -22.78
CA ALA A 312 16.08 -4.82 -21.88
C ALA A 312 15.59 -6.03 -22.68
N LEU A 313 16.17 -7.21 -22.42
CA LEU A 313 15.73 -8.46 -23.03
C LEU A 313 14.79 -9.20 -22.08
N ILE A 314 13.55 -9.43 -22.50
CA ILE A 314 12.53 -10.17 -21.75
C ILE A 314 12.41 -11.58 -22.32
N LEU A 315 12.64 -12.59 -21.48
CA LEU A 315 12.51 -14.01 -21.87
C LEU A 315 11.13 -14.52 -21.47
N GLY A 316 10.28 -14.78 -22.45
CA GLY A 316 8.88 -15.19 -22.31
C GLY A 316 7.90 -14.13 -22.84
N ALA A 317 6.66 -14.56 -23.11
CA ALA A 317 5.57 -13.73 -23.62
C ALA A 317 4.27 -13.89 -22.80
N GLY A 318 4.40 -14.12 -21.49
CA GLY A 318 3.27 -14.31 -20.56
C GLY A 318 2.82 -13.03 -19.85
N ALA A 319 1.95 -13.17 -18.85
CA ALA A 319 1.49 -12.04 -18.04
C ALA A 319 2.66 -11.36 -17.31
N THR A 320 3.51 -12.11 -16.62
CA THR A 320 4.68 -11.54 -15.94
C THR A 320 5.64 -10.85 -16.92
N SER A 321 5.76 -11.35 -18.16
CA SER A 321 6.52 -10.70 -19.24
C SER A 321 5.94 -9.33 -19.59
N GLY A 322 4.61 -9.22 -19.67
CA GLY A 322 3.93 -7.93 -19.85
C GLY A 322 4.27 -6.93 -18.73
N THR A 323 4.16 -7.36 -17.47
CA THR A 323 4.55 -6.52 -16.33
C THR A 323 6.04 -6.11 -16.40
N ALA A 324 6.92 -7.00 -16.88
CA ALA A 324 8.33 -6.69 -17.06
C ALA A 324 8.55 -5.63 -18.17
N VAL A 325 7.88 -5.75 -19.32
CA VAL A 325 7.91 -4.75 -20.41
C VAL A 325 7.48 -3.38 -19.89
N TYR A 326 6.34 -3.30 -19.20
CA TYR A 326 5.90 -2.04 -18.59
C TYR A 326 6.91 -1.46 -17.60
N SER A 327 7.48 -2.33 -16.76
CA SER A 327 8.43 -1.90 -15.74
C SER A 327 9.67 -1.28 -16.38
N VAL A 328 10.24 -1.89 -17.41
CA VAL A 328 11.47 -1.39 -18.06
C VAL A 328 11.22 -0.15 -18.92
N THR A 329 10.06 -0.07 -19.57
CA THR A 329 9.69 1.07 -20.42
C THR A 329 9.33 2.30 -19.59
N ASN A 330 8.34 2.19 -18.69
CA ASN A 330 7.82 3.35 -17.94
C ASN A 330 8.75 3.84 -16.82
N TYR A 331 9.58 2.98 -16.21
CA TYR A 331 10.45 3.38 -15.08
C TYR A 331 11.92 3.55 -15.45
N PHE A 332 12.36 2.95 -16.55
CA PHE A 332 13.78 2.98 -16.94
C PHE A 332 14.03 3.49 -18.35
N GLY A 333 12.99 3.76 -19.15
CA GLY A 333 13.12 4.31 -20.50
C GLY A 333 13.90 3.41 -21.45
N MET A 334 13.79 2.08 -21.27
CA MET A 334 14.54 1.11 -22.07
C MET A 334 13.72 0.61 -23.27
N HIS A 335 14.38 0.47 -24.42
CA HIS A 335 13.89 -0.32 -25.54
C HIS A 335 13.82 -1.80 -25.16
N VAL A 336 12.95 -2.56 -25.82
CA VAL A 336 12.62 -3.92 -25.39
C VAL A 336 12.89 -4.93 -26.50
N LEU A 337 13.59 -6.00 -26.15
CA LEU A 337 13.70 -7.20 -26.96
C LEU A 337 12.91 -8.30 -26.27
N VAL A 338 12.10 -9.06 -26.99
CA VAL A 338 11.32 -10.17 -26.45
C VAL A 338 11.77 -11.45 -27.10
N TRP A 339 12.12 -12.44 -26.28
CA TRP A 339 12.38 -13.78 -26.75
C TRP A 339 11.26 -14.72 -26.31
N ASN A 340 10.74 -15.53 -27.23
CA ASN A 340 9.81 -16.59 -26.88
C ASN A 340 9.89 -17.75 -27.88
N ARG A 341 9.75 -18.99 -27.38
CA ARG A 341 9.85 -20.22 -28.19
C ARG A 341 8.74 -20.35 -29.24
N SER A 342 7.53 -19.92 -28.91
CA SER A 342 6.39 -19.94 -29.84
C SER A 342 6.35 -18.62 -30.60
N GLU A 343 6.50 -18.72 -31.93
CA GLU A 343 6.45 -17.57 -32.84
C GLU A 343 5.08 -16.90 -32.84
N GLU A 344 4.00 -17.67 -32.77
CA GLU A 344 2.63 -17.16 -32.71
C GLU A 344 2.41 -16.31 -31.44
N ASN A 345 2.74 -16.87 -30.26
CA ASN A 345 2.63 -16.15 -28.99
C ASN A 345 3.50 -14.89 -28.97
N LEU A 346 4.70 -14.97 -29.57
CA LEU A 346 5.61 -13.84 -29.70
C LEU A 346 5.00 -12.72 -30.55
N LYS A 347 4.49 -13.04 -31.74
CA LYS A 347 3.85 -12.07 -32.64
C LYS A 347 2.68 -11.37 -31.97
N ASN A 348 1.79 -12.14 -31.34
CA ASN A 348 0.63 -11.59 -30.63
C ASN A 348 1.06 -10.65 -29.49
N PHE A 349 2.03 -11.06 -28.67
CA PHE A 349 2.54 -10.27 -27.57
C PHE A 349 3.20 -8.98 -28.06
N VAL A 350 4.10 -9.05 -29.04
CA VAL A 350 4.81 -7.87 -29.58
C VAL A 350 3.85 -6.90 -30.25
N ASN A 351 2.87 -7.39 -31.04
CA ASN A 351 1.88 -6.53 -31.68
C ASN A 351 1.02 -5.76 -30.66
N GLN A 352 0.57 -6.45 -29.60
CA GLN A 352 -0.17 -5.80 -28.50
C GLN A 352 0.67 -4.66 -27.87
N TRP A 353 1.95 -4.90 -27.65
CA TRP A 353 2.85 -3.90 -27.05
C TRP A 353 3.25 -2.78 -28.00
N LYS A 354 3.44 -3.04 -29.30
CA LYS A 354 3.68 -1.99 -30.30
C LYS A 354 2.52 -0.99 -30.33
N GLN A 355 1.28 -1.46 -30.23
CA GLN A 355 0.11 -0.59 -30.11
C GLN A 355 0.12 0.21 -28.81
N HIS A 356 0.46 -0.41 -27.68
CA HIS A 356 0.51 0.28 -26.39
C HIS A 356 1.59 1.36 -26.33
N LEU A 357 2.76 1.11 -26.95
CA LEU A 357 3.93 1.99 -26.93
C LEU A 357 3.94 3.01 -28.07
N HIS A 358 2.93 3.08 -28.95
CA HIS A 358 2.97 3.89 -30.18
C HIS A 358 3.29 5.38 -29.98
N ASN A 359 2.93 5.96 -28.83
CA ASN A 359 3.19 7.37 -28.49
C ASN A 359 4.48 7.57 -27.69
N GLN A 360 5.24 6.52 -27.45
CA GLN A 360 6.51 6.56 -26.72
C GLN A 360 7.67 6.43 -27.71
N ASN A 361 8.77 7.14 -27.47
CA ASN A 361 10.01 6.96 -28.23
C ASN A 361 10.76 5.68 -27.79
N ILE A 362 10.03 4.56 -27.69
CA ILE A 362 10.52 3.27 -27.20
C ILE A 362 10.10 2.20 -28.20
N THR A 363 11.05 1.35 -28.58
CA THR A 363 10.83 0.26 -29.53
C THR A 363 10.68 -1.08 -28.80
N ILE A 364 9.91 -1.99 -29.39
CA ILE A 364 9.82 -3.38 -28.95
C ILE A 364 9.96 -4.32 -30.15
N GLU A 365 10.89 -5.27 -30.09
CA GLU A 365 11.13 -6.24 -31.15
C GLU A 365 11.15 -7.68 -30.62
N GLY A 366 10.61 -8.61 -31.42
CA GLY A 366 10.48 -10.02 -31.06
C GLY A 366 11.44 -10.92 -31.81
N PHE A 367 12.02 -11.90 -31.09
CA PHE A 367 12.94 -12.88 -31.66
C PHE A 367 12.63 -14.30 -31.17
N VAL A 368 12.78 -15.28 -32.05
CA VAL A 368 12.69 -16.71 -31.70
C VAL A 368 14.07 -17.32 -31.42
N ASN A 369 15.14 -16.70 -31.92
CA ASN A 369 16.52 -17.19 -31.80
C ASN A 369 17.44 -16.14 -31.16
N PHE A 370 18.30 -16.56 -30.23
CA PHE A 370 19.28 -15.67 -29.59
C PHE A 370 20.32 -15.10 -30.57
N SER A 371 20.71 -15.85 -31.60
CA SER A 371 21.64 -15.36 -32.63
C SER A 371 21.10 -14.14 -33.40
N GLN A 372 19.78 -14.04 -33.57
CA GLN A 372 19.15 -12.86 -34.19
C GLN A 372 19.21 -11.64 -33.26
N ILE A 373 19.09 -11.87 -31.94
CA ILE A 373 19.25 -10.82 -30.92
C ILE A 373 20.68 -10.28 -30.94
N SER A 374 21.68 -11.17 -30.97
CA SER A 374 23.10 -10.79 -31.06
C SER A 374 23.40 -9.94 -32.29
N LYS A 375 22.92 -10.38 -33.47
CA LYS A 375 23.03 -9.59 -34.71
C LYS A 375 22.33 -8.23 -34.61
N PHE A 376 21.14 -8.19 -34.03
CA PHE A 376 20.40 -6.93 -33.85
C PHE A 376 21.15 -5.94 -32.96
N LEU A 377 21.69 -6.41 -31.82
CA LEU A 377 22.43 -5.58 -30.88
C LEU A 377 23.78 -5.10 -31.43
N GLN A 378 24.41 -5.89 -32.31
CA GLN A 378 25.66 -5.52 -32.99
C GLN A 378 25.45 -4.65 -34.25
N SER A 379 24.19 -4.42 -34.65
CA SER A 379 23.87 -3.65 -35.88
C SER A 379 23.51 -2.19 -35.59
N GLY A 380 24.00 -1.28 -36.44
CA GLY A 380 23.59 0.13 -36.46
C GLY A 380 24.13 0.96 -35.29
N ASN A 381 23.24 1.73 -34.64
CA ASN A 381 23.55 2.62 -33.51
C ASN A 381 24.21 1.88 -32.33
N ILE A 382 24.84 2.65 -31.42
CA ILE A 382 25.39 2.12 -30.18
C ILE A 382 24.25 1.66 -29.27
N LYS A 383 24.00 0.35 -29.24
CA LYS A 383 23.01 -0.30 -28.39
C LYS A 383 23.68 -0.92 -27.19
N HIS A 384 23.10 -0.75 -26.01
CA HIS A 384 23.61 -1.34 -24.78
C HIS A 384 22.53 -2.21 -24.12
N LEU A 385 22.76 -3.53 -24.09
CA LEU A 385 21.90 -4.46 -23.36
C LEU A 385 22.14 -4.29 -21.86
N SER A 386 21.22 -3.59 -21.18
CA SER A 386 21.36 -3.24 -19.77
C SER A 386 20.84 -4.33 -18.83
N VAL A 387 19.77 -5.01 -19.23
CA VAL A 387 19.03 -5.94 -18.36
C VAL A 387 18.52 -7.14 -19.16
N ILE A 388 18.57 -8.33 -18.57
CA ILE A 388 17.84 -9.51 -19.05
C ILE A 388 16.86 -9.92 -17.94
N ILE A 389 15.56 -9.96 -18.24
CA ILE A 389 14.52 -10.42 -17.31
C ILE A 389 13.94 -11.75 -17.79
N SER A 390 14.26 -12.82 -17.07
CA SER A 390 13.66 -14.14 -17.29
C SER A 390 12.29 -14.22 -16.64
N THR A 391 11.28 -14.52 -17.45
CA THR A 391 9.90 -14.77 -16.98
C THR A 391 9.40 -16.18 -17.26
N VAL A 392 10.28 -17.04 -17.77
CA VAL A 392 9.99 -18.45 -17.98
C VAL A 392 10.14 -19.24 -16.67
N PRO A 393 9.53 -20.43 -16.56
CA PRO A 393 9.71 -21.29 -15.39
C PRO A 393 11.19 -21.58 -15.09
N GLY A 394 11.56 -21.63 -13.82
CA GLY A 394 12.97 -21.79 -13.39
C GLY A 394 13.65 -23.08 -13.87
N ASN A 395 12.88 -24.12 -14.20
CA ASN A 395 13.38 -25.39 -14.77
C ASN A 395 13.41 -25.43 -16.30
N SER A 396 13.17 -24.31 -16.97
CA SER A 396 13.23 -24.25 -18.44
C SER A 396 14.65 -24.52 -18.93
N ASP A 397 14.75 -25.14 -20.11
CA ASP A 397 16.00 -25.18 -20.86
C ASP A 397 16.17 -23.83 -21.58
N LEU A 398 17.10 -23.01 -21.06
CA LEU A 398 17.46 -21.69 -21.60
C LEU A 398 18.92 -21.73 -22.03
N GLN A 399 19.17 -21.38 -23.29
CA GLN A 399 20.51 -21.26 -23.85
C GLN A 399 20.71 -19.83 -24.36
N ILE A 400 21.11 -18.94 -23.45
CA ILE A 400 21.43 -17.55 -23.78
C ILE A 400 22.80 -17.54 -24.45
N ASP A 401 22.93 -16.78 -25.53
CA ASP A 401 24.21 -16.57 -26.22
C ASP A 401 25.25 -15.97 -25.25
N GLU A 402 26.35 -16.68 -25.03
CA GLU A 402 27.40 -16.27 -24.08
C GLU A 402 28.05 -14.94 -24.47
N ASP A 403 28.11 -14.63 -25.76
CA ASP A 403 28.73 -13.41 -26.25
C ASP A 403 27.94 -12.19 -25.81
N LEU A 404 26.61 -12.30 -25.68
CA LEU A 404 25.77 -11.24 -25.11
C LEU A 404 26.15 -10.96 -23.64
N LEU A 405 26.39 -12.00 -22.86
CA LEU A 405 26.69 -11.87 -21.44
C LEU A 405 28.10 -11.31 -21.22
N LYS A 406 29.09 -11.77 -22.01
CA LYS A 406 30.48 -11.29 -21.95
C LYS A 406 30.61 -9.84 -22.41
N LEU A 407 29.92 -9.48 -23.50
CA LEU A 407 30.04 -8.15 -24.10
C LEU A 407 29.34 -7.06 -23.28
N PHE A 408 28.13 -7.33 -22.78
CA PHE A 408 27.30 -6.29 -22.16
C PHE A 408 27.26 -6.35 -20.64
N LYS A 409 27.56 -7.50 -20.03
CA LYS A 409 27.42 -7.75 -18.58
C LYS A 409 26.08 -7.24 -18.00
N PRO A 410 24.94 -7.64 -18.59
CA PRO A 410 23.64 -7.11 -18.19
C PRO A 410 23.25 -7.54 -16.77
N ILE A 411 22.39 -6.75 -16.12
CA ILE A 411 21.71 -7.21 -14.90
C ILE A 411 20.78 -8.36 -15.28
N MET A 412 21.02 -9.53 -14.71
CA MET A 412 20.21 -10.73 -14.85
C MET A 412 19.15 -10.78 -13.75
N PHE A 413 17.89 -10.63 -14.13
CA PHE A 413 16.74 -10.74 -13.24
C PHE A 413 15.98 -12.02 -13.57
N ASP A 414 15.91 -12.96 -12.64
CA ASP A 414 14.97 -14.07 -12.75
C ASP A 414 13.73 -13.82 -11.88
N VAL A 415 12.53 -13.88 -12.45
CA VAL A 415 11.29 -13.77 -11.65
C VAL A 415 10.98 -15.08 -10.93
N SER A 416 11.51 -16.20 -11.42
CA SER A 416 11.36 -17.51 -10.79
C SER A 416 12.22 -17.58 -9.53
N TYR A 417 11.65 -18.09 -8.45
CA TYR A 417 12.35 -18.39 -7.20
C TYR A 417 12.38 -19.90 -6.88
N PHE A 418 11.85 -20.72 -7.80
CA PHE A 418 11.85 -22.17 -7.69
C PHE A 418 12.31 -22.80 -9.03
N PRO A 419 13.22 -23.79 -8.99
CA PRO A 419 13.97 -24.26 -7.80
C PRO A 419 14.98 -23.20 -7.33
N LYS A 420 15.68 -23.44 -6.21
CA LYS A 420 16.67 -22.49 -5.68
C LYS A 420 17.76 -22.12 -6.69
N GLN A 421 18.12 -23.07 -7.55
CA GLN A 421 19.01 -22.86 -8.69
C GLN A 421 18.24 -23.03 -9.99
N THR A 422 17.51 -21.98 -10.38
CA THR A 422 16.90 -21.87 -11.70
C THR A 422 17.96 -21.92 -12.81
N CYS A 423 17.56 -22.24 -14.04
CA CYS A 423 18.39 -22.09 -15.24
C CYS A 423 19.10 -20.72 -15.33
N MET A 424 18.38 -19.61 -15.12
CA MET A 424 18.95 -18.26 -15.22
C MET A 424 20.03 -18.03 -14.16
N HIS A 425 19.79 -18.45 -12.92
CA HIS A 425 20.81 -18.41 -11.85
C HIS A 425 22.05 -19.25 -12.17
N LYS A 426 21.90 -20.42 -12.79
CA LYS A 426 23.05 -21.27 -13.18
C LYS A 426 23.90 -20.57 -14.24
N ILE A 427 23.26 -20.03 -15.28
CA ILE A 427 23.92 -19.23 -16.32
C ILE A 427 24.64 -18.03 -15.68
N ALA A 428 23.95 -17.27 -14.83
CA ALA A 428 24.53 -16.09 -14.18
C ALA A 428 25.75 -16.44 -13.32
N LYS A 429 25.69 -17.52 -12.53
CA LYS A 429 26.82 -17.98 -11.71
C LYS A 429 28.00 -18.48 -12.52
N PHE A 430 27.74 -19.09 -13.68
CA PHE A 430 28.79 -19.55 -14.57
C PHE A 430 29.55 -18.36 -15.19
N HIS A 431 28.83 -17.29 -15.57
CA HIS A 431 29.43 -16.12 -16.22
C HIS A 431 29.95 -15.04 -15.27
N TYR A 432 29.35 -14.88 -14.09
CA TYR A 432 29.76 -13.89 -13.09
C TYR A 432 30.44 -14.61 -11.94
N THR A 433 31.78 -14.65 -11.96
CA THR A 433 32.57 -15.51 -11.05
C THR A 433 32.83 -14.87 -9.69
N GLY A 434 32.76 -13.54 -9.57
CA GLY A 434 32.98 -12.81 -8.32
C GLY A 434 31.71 -12.63 -7.48
N VAL A 435 31.80 -12.77 -6.15
CA VAL A 435 30.67 -12.55 -5.21
C VAL A 435 30.10 -11.14 -5.37
N GLU A 436 30.97 -10.12 -5.46
CA GLU A 436 30.53 -8.74 -5.66
C GLU A 436 29.82 -8.54 -7.00
N GLU A 437 30.30 -9.18 -8.08
CA GLU A 437 29.69 -9.10 -9.41
C GLU A 437 28.32 -9.79 -9.42
N GLN A 438 28.21 -10.97 -8.81
CA GLN A 438 26.92 -11.65 -8.62
C GLN A 438 25.95 -10.80 -7.79
N GLU A 439 26.41 -10.19 -6.70
CA GLU A 439 25.59 -9.29 -5.87
C GLU A 439 25.17 -8.01 -6.59
N GLN A 440 25.89 -7.58 -7.62
CA GLN A 440 25.56 -6.38 -8.40
C GLN A 440 24.69 -6.69 -9.61
N LEU A 441 24.92 -7.82 -10.26
CA LEU A 441 24.31 -8.16 -11.54
C LEU A 441 23.15 -9.15 -11.43
N ILE A 442 22.97 -9.84 -10.30
CA ILE A 442 21.89 -10.84 -10.17
C ILE A 442 20.77 -10.32 -9.28
N VAL A 443 19.54 -10.33 -9.82
CA VAL A 443 18.30 -10.17 -9.06
C VAL A 443 17.58 -11.53 -9.04
N GLN A 444 17.25 -11.99 -7.84
CA GLN A 444 16.60 -13.29 -7.65
C GLN A 444 15.08 -13.11 -7.62
N GLY A 445 14.32 -14.14 -8.02
CA GLY A 445 12.85 -14.10 -7.95
C GLY A 445 12.33 -13.94 -6.53
N PHE A 446 13.14 -14.33 -5.55
CA PHE A 446 12.93 -14.08 -4.14
C PHE A 446 12.78 -12.58 -3.82
N ASP A 447 13.62 -11.73 -4.43
CA ASP A 447 13.55 -10.29 -4.23
C ASP A 447 12.23 -9.76 -4.81
N MET A 448 11.86 -10.21 -6.01
CA MET A 448 10.57 -9.86 -6.61
C MET A 448 9.39 -10.22 -5.70
N LEU A 449 9.38 -11.45 -5.18
CA LEU A 449 8.34 -11.95 -4.29
C LEU A 449 8.16 -11.06 -3.04
N LEU A 450 9.25 -10.55 -2.46
CA LEU A 450 9.19 -9.66 -1.31
C LEU A 450 8.55 -8.32 -1.64
N TYR A 451 9.00 -7.64 -2.70
CA TYR A 451 8.52 -6.29 -3.00
C TYR A 451 7.09 -6.27 -3.51
N GLN A 452 6.67 -7.28 -4.27
CA GLN A 452 5.27 -7.41 -4.66
C GLN A 452 4.38 -7.69 -3.43
N ALA A 453 4.85 -8.52 -2.48
CA ALA A 453 4.11 -8.83 -1.25
C ALA A 453 4.01 -7.62 -0.32
N PHE A 454 5.06 -6.79 -0.24
CA PHE A 454 5.01 -5.57 0.56
C PHE A 454 3.95 -4.59 0.07
N GLU A 455 3.78 -4.45 -1.25
CA GLU A 455 2.72 -3.62 -1.79
C GLU A 455 1.34 -4.26 -1.57
N GLN A 456 1.22 -5.59 -1.69
CA GLN A 456 -0.02 -6.31 -1.33
C GLN A 456 -0.42 -6.10 0.13
N ILE A 457 0.53 -6.26 1.06
CA ILE A 457 0.29 -6.03 2.50
C ILE A 457 -0.18 -4.60 2.72
N LYS A 458 0.42 -3.61 2.05
CA LYS A 458 -0.01 -2.22 2.13
C LYS A 458 -1.43 -2.03 1.61
N ILE A 459 -1.80 -2.68 0.49
CA ILE A 459 -3.16 -2.66 -0.07
C ILE A 459 -4.16 -3.28 0.93
N PHE A 460 -3.87 -4.47 1.46
CA PHE A 460 -4.79 -5.18 2.36
C PHE A 460 -4.91 -4.53 3.75
N THR A 461 -3.84 -3.90 4.23
CA THR A 461 -3.79 -3.40 5.61
C THR A 461 -3.94 -1.90 5.74
N GLY A 462 -3.71 -1.14 4.66
CA GLY A 462 -3.53 0.30 4.68
C GLY A 462 -2.25 0.76 5.39
N GLN A 463 -1.31 -0.15 5.71
CA GLN A 463 -0.11 0.13 6.49
C GLN A 463 1.15 -0.40 5.79
N LEU A 464 2.27 0.31 5.94
CA LEU A 464 3.55 -0.15 5.42
C LEU A 464 4.12 -1.28 6.28
N PRO A 465 4.54 -2.41 5.70
CA PRO A 465 5.13 -3.51 6.47
C PRO A 465 6.54 -3.17 6.96
N GLN A 466 6.91 -3.73 8.11
CA GLN A 466 8.29 -3.68 8.61
C GLN A 466 9.18 -4.64 7.79
N LYS A 467 9.83 -4.11 6.74
CA LYS A 467 10.54 -4.91 5.73
C LYS A 467 11.70 -5.73 6.31
N GLY A 468 12.50 -5.15 7.21
CA GLY A 468 13.74 -5.77 7.72
C GLY A 468 13.54 -7.16 8.35
N PRO A 469 12.69 -7.29 9.38
CA PRO A 469 12.39 -8.59 10.00
C PRO A 469 11.83 -9.62 9.01
N ILE A 470 10.96 -9.21 8.10
CA ILE A 470 10.35 -10.09 7.09
C ILE A 470 11.40 -10.61 6.12
N ILE A 471 12.28 -9.73 5.61
CA ILE A 471 13.40 -10.11 4.72
C ILE A 471 14.31 -11.10 5.42
N LYS A 472 14.69 -10.84 6.68
CA LYS A 472 15.58 -11.72 7.45
C LYS A 472 14.96 -13.11 7.64
N LEU A 473 13.69 -13.16 8.06
CA LEU A 473 12.97 -14.41 8.27
C LEU A 473 12.86 -15.21 6.97
N LEU A 474 12.43 -14.55 5.90
CA LEU A 474 12.24 -15.20 4.61
C LEU A 474 13.57 -15.70 4.05
N ARG A 475 14.66 -14.94 4.18
CA ARG A 475 16.01 -15.38 3.76
C ARG A 475 16.44 -16.62 4.54
N ASN A 476 16.30 -16.59 5.86
CA ASN A 476 16.64 -17.75 6.69
C ASN A 476 15.80 -18.97 6.28
N SER A 477 14.49 -18.81 6.09
CA SER A 477 13.64 -19.93 5.66
C SER A 477 14.01 -20.43 4.27
N TYR A 478 14.24 -19.55 3.30
CA TYR A 478 14.54 -19.92 1.92
C TYR A 478 15.92 -20.59 1.78
N PHE A 479 16.96 -20.05 2.41
CA PHE A 479 18.31 -20.58 2.32
C PHE A 479 18.55 -21.77 3.25
N ASN A 480 17.95 -21.80 4.46
CA ASN A 480 18.17 -22.88 5.43
C ASN A 480 17.19 -24.05 5.29
N ASN A 481 16.01 -23.89 4.66
CA ASN A 481 15.13 -25.04 4.43
C ASN A 481 15.79 -26.03 3.46
N LEU A 482 15.96 -27.27 3.91
CA LEU A 482 16.49 -28.41 3.13
C LEU A 482 15.54 -28.91 2.03
N TYR A 483 14.55 -28.12 1.59
CA TYR A 483 13.76 -28.46 0.40
C TYR A 483 14.63 -28.23 -0.86
N THR A 484 15.59 -29.13 -1.03
CA THR A 484 16.09 -29.62 -2.31
C THR A 484 14.97 -30.46 -2.91
N ILE A 485 14.24 -29.88 -3.87
CA ILE A 485 13.65 -30.67 -4.94
C ILE A 485 14.15 -30.05 -6.23
#